data_AF-A0A8S3FHK9-F1
#
_entry.id   AF-A0A8S3FHK9-F1
#
_cell.length_a   1.000
_cell.length_b   1.000
_cell.length_c   1.000
_cell.angle_alpha   90.00
_cell.angle_beta   90.00
_cell.angle_gamma   90.00
#
_symmetry.space_group_name_H-M   'P 1'
#
loop_
_entity.id
_entity.type
_entity.pdbx_description
1 polymer ?
#
loop_
_entity_poly.entity_id
_entity_poly.type
_entity_poly.pdbx_seq_one_letter_code
_entity_poly.pdbx_strand_id
1 'polypeptide(L)'
;MDPDDQNIYMSNLADKYFDRPNDPEFDICMADFASEYEIVSINKNVKNSKTPIKRLKTLNFAVKERVNRNAIIRYPYFNRETDKENYFENLLCLYLPIRKRDDLKKPYEIFYQIGEIFDNRQQCNLKVKDVVHENRRKYESNIKETGEAESLFNQLSLTLKDNDWAEIVANKERNNIWSREIEQEENPDFNVMYKTKNKNTFSDMRQTYCITNEIRSLLESMNHEQQEIFYYVREWCMKRLHNPDVEPLRLFITGGAGT
;
A
#
# COMPACT_ATOMS: atom_id res chain seq x y z
N MET A 1 25.74 14.25 15.78
CA MET A 1 24.36 14.64 16.14
C MET A 1 24.43 16.13 16.39
N ASP A 2 23.99 16.94 15.44
CA ASP A 2 23.96 18.39 15.61
C ASP A 2 22.84 18.75 16.60
N PRO A 3 23.13 19.57 17.64
CA PRO A 3 22.18 19.91 18.70
C PRO A 3 21.07 20.90 18.27
N ASP A 4 21.08 21.38 17.01
CA ASP A 4 20.14 22.39 16.51
C ASP A 4 18.98 21.84 15.65
N ASP A 5 18.87 20.51 15.49
CA ASP A 5 17.74 19.90 14.75
C ASP A 5 16.47 19.84 15.62
N GLN A 6 15.97 21.01 16.04
CA GLN A 6 14.72 21.21 16.79
C GLN A 6 13.46 21.07 15.91
N ASN A 7 13.40 20.08 15.02
CA ASN A 7 12.14 19.71 14.36
C ASN A 7 11.67 18.34 14.84
N ILE A 8 11.26 18.30 16.11
CA ILE A 8 10.67 17.15 16.80
C ILE A 8 9.39 16.66 16.09
N TYR A 9 8.80 17.50 15.23
CA TYR A 9 7.67 17.15 14.38
C TYR A 9 8.16 16.92 12.95
N MET A 10 8.20 15.66 12.51
CA MET A 10 8.43 15.35 11.09
C MET A 10 7.28 15.92 10.27
N SER A 11 7.55 16.89 9.39
CA SER A 11 6.57 17.42 8.45
C SER A 11 5.96 16.29 7.61
N ASN A 12 4.63 16.18 7.60
CA ASN A 12 3.91 15.13 6.89
C ASN A 12 3.79 15.44 5.38
N LEU A 13 3.14 14.55 4.62
CA LEU A 13 2.94 14.73 3.18
C LEU A 13 2.10 15.97 2.85
N ALA A 14 1.06 16.26 3.64
CA ALA A 14 0.19 17.42 3.44
C ALA A 14 0.95 18.73 3.67
N ASP A 15 1.79 18.81 4.71
CA ASP A 15 2.63 19.98 4.99
C ASP A 15 3.53 20.30 3.78
N LYS A 16 4.13 19.27 3.18
CA LYS A 16 4.97 19.39 1.99
C LYS A 16 4.19 19.77 0.74
N TYR A 17 2.96 19.27 0.61
CA TYR A 17 2.06 19.67 -0.45
C TYR A 17 1.69 21.16 -0.35
N PHE A 18 1.37 21.69 0.83
CA PHE A 18 1.09 23.12 1.00
C PHE A 18 2.33 24.00 0.83
N ASP A 19 3.51 23.46 1.12
CA ASP A 19 4.78 24.15 0.94
C ASP A 19 5.36 24.03 -0.49
N ARG A 20 4.63 23.43 -1.43
CA ARG A 20 5.04 23.32 -2.84
C ARG A 20 5.26 24.70 -3.51
N PRO A 21 6.15 24.79 -4.52
CA PRO A 21 6.46 26.05 -5.20
C PRO A 21 5.23 26.74 -5.81
N ASN A 22 5.26 28.07 -5.92
CA ASN A 22 4.21 28.86 -6.57
C ASN A 22 4.34 28.87 -8.11
N ASP A 23 4.89 27.79 -8.67
CA ASP A 23 4.95 27.58 -10.11
C ASP A 23 3.59 27.07 -10.59
N PRO A 24 3.07 27.57 -11.72
CA PRO A 24 1.86 27.02 -12.35
C PRO A 24 1.90 25.50 -12.47
N GLU A 25 3.05 24.87 -12.73
CA GLU A 25 3.18 23.42 -12.82
C GLU A 25 2.66 22.69 -11.56
N PHE A 26 2.80 23.30 -10.38
CA PHE A 26 2.33 22.74 -9.10
C PHE A 26 0.91 23.17 -8.71
N ASP A 27 0.12 23.76 -9.61
CA ASP A 27 -1.33 23.92 -9.45
C ASP A 27 -2.06 22.59 -9.69
N ILE A 28 -1.67 21.58 -8.91
CA ILE A 28 -2.17 20.20 -8.96
C ILE A 28 -2.81 19.80 -7.63
N CYS A 29 -3.62 18.75 -7.65
CA CYS A 29 -4.24 18.20 -6.45
C CYS A 29 -3.24 17.41 -5.59
N MET A 30 -3.59 17.14 -4.32
CA MET A 30 -2.71 16.39 -3.42
C MET A 30 -2.46 14.97 -3.91
N ALA A 31 -3.45 14.35 -4.56
CA ALA A 31 -3.30 13.02 -5.17
C ALA A 31 -2.22 13.01 -6.26
N ASP A 32 -2.29 13.94 -7.23
CA ASP A 32 -1.28 14.10 -8.28
C ASP A 32 0.11 14.35 -7.67
N PHE A 33 0.20 15.25 -6.69
CA PHE A 33 1.46 15.52 -6.01
C PHE A 33 2.05 14.28 -5.32
N ALA A 34 1.22 13.48 -4.63
CA ALA A 34 1.65 12.27 -3.93
C ALA A 34 2.03 11.13 -4.89
N SER A 35 1.31 11.03 -6.00
CA SER A 35 1.45 9.99 -7.02
C SER A 35 2.67 10.25 -7.92
N GLU A 36 2.77 11.45 -8.50
CA GLU A 36 3.73 11.76 -9.57
C GLU A 36 5.07 12.26 -9.04
N TYR A 37 5.11 12.82 -7.81
CA TYR A 37 6.33 13.39 -7.26
C TYR A 37 6.93 12.56 -6.12
N GLU A 38 8.26 12.60 -6.04
CA GLU A 38 9.06 12.03 -4.95
C GLU A 38 9.65 13.17 -4.11
N ILE A 39 9.47 13.10 -2.79
CA ILE A 39 10.06 14.04 -1.84
C ILE A 39 11.49 13.61 -1.51
N VAL A 40 12.42 14.53 -1.68
CA VAL A 40 13.86 14.32 -1.46
C VAL A 40 14.34 15.29 -0.38
N SER A 41 15.13 14.78 0.57
CA SER A 41 15.83 15.64 1.54
C SER A 41 16.99 16.37 0.85
N ILE A 42 17.11 17.68 1.07
CA ILE A 42 18.16 18.51 0.45
C ILE A 42 19.57 18.05 0.86
N ASN A 43 19.71 17.48 2.06
CA ASN A 43 21.00 17.03 2.59
C ASN A 43 21.51 15.74 1.91
N LYS A 44 20.64 15.01 1.22
CA LYS A 44 21.05 13.90 0.34
C LYS A 44 21.37 14.50 -1.03
N ASN A 45 22.66 14.71 -1.31
CA ASN A 45 23.13 15.09 -2.64
C ASN A 45 22.68 14.05 -3.68
N VAL A 46 21.53 14.26 -4.33
CA VAL A 46 21.11 13.46 -5.49
C VAL A 46 21.96 13.93 -6.67
N LYS A 47 23.19 13.40 -6.75
CA LYS A 47 24.01 13.52 -7.94
C LYS A 47 23.26 12.83 -9.09
N ASN A 48 23.06 13.53 -10.20
CA ASN A 48 22.46 13.02 -11.45
C ASN A 48 20.96 12.63 -11.35
N SER A 49 20.10 13.54 -10.88
CA SER A 49 18.66 13.35 -11.05
C SER A 49 18.28 13.39 -12.53
N LYS A 50 17.50 12.41 -13.00
CA LYS A 50 16.96 12.37 -14.36
C LYS A 50 15.91 13.45 -14.62
N THR A 51 15.23 13.90 -13.55
CA THR A 51 14.19 14.94 -13.58
C THR A 51 14.63 16.18 -12.80
N PRO A 52 14.12 17.37 -13.17
CA PRO A 52 14.45 18.61 -12.47
C PRO A 52 14.01 18.53 -10.99
N ILE A 53 14.89 19.00 -10.10
CA ILE A 53 14.62 19.08 -8.66
C ILE A 53 14.15 20.49 -8.34
N LYS A 54 12.96 20.64 -7.75
CA LYS A 54 12.40 21.93 -7.31
C LYS A 54 12.30 21.94 -5.78
N ARG A 55 12.87 22.96 -5.13
CA ARG A 55 12.87 23.09 -3.66
C ARG A 55 11.49 23.52 -3.16
N LEU A 56 11.07 22.99 -2.02
CA LEU A 56 9.89 23.53 -1.31
C LEU A 56 10.20 24.93 -0.77
N LYS A 57 9.16 25.71 -0.45
CA LYS A 57 9.30 27.13 -0.13
C LYS A 57 10.00 27.37 1.20
N THR A 58 9.60 26.63 2.23
CA THR A 58 10.01 26.86 3.63
C THR A 58 10.68 25.63 4.23
N LEU A 59 10.21 24.43 3.87
CA LEU A 59 10.73 23.17 4.37
C LEU A 59 12.05 22.80 3.68
N ASN A 60 12.95 22.16 4.41
CA ASN A 60 14.24 21.65 3.90
C ASN A 60 14.10 20.37 3.06
N PHE A 61 13.10 20.34 2.18
CA PHE A 61 12.86 19.28 1.21
C PHE A 61 12.80 19.85 -0.20
N ALA A 62 12.99 18.96 -1.17
CA ALA A 62 12.75 19.22 -2.58
C ALA A 62 11.85 18.13 -3.15
N VAL A 63 11.26 18.41 -4.30
CA VAL A 63 10.45 17.47 -5.06
C VAL A 63 11.04 17.28 -6.44
N LYS A 64 10.93 16.05 -6.94
CA LYS A 64 11.25 15.69 -8.32
C LYS A 64 10.15 14.79 -8.85
N GLU A 65 9.91 14.83 -10.14
CA GLU A 65 8.96 13.93 -10.79
C GLU A 65 9.52 12.50 -10.82
N ARG A 66 8.64 11.52 -10.62
CA ARG A 66 8.96 10.09 -10.73
C ARG A 66 9.06 9.71 -12.19
N VAL A 67 10.13 9.00 -12.54
CA VAL A 67 10.42 8.66 -13.95
C VAL A 67 9.79 7.33 -14.38
N ASN A 68 9.79 6.34 -13.50
CA ASN A 68 9.43 4.97 -13.88
C ASN A 68 7.97 4.65 -13.62
N ARG A 69 7.45 5.04 -12.45
CA ARG A 69 6.10 4.68 -12.00
C ARG A 69 5.57 5.67 -10.98
N ASN A 70 4.26 5.87 -11.03
CA ASN A 70 3.52 6.63 -10.05
C ASN A 70 3.40 5.84 -8.74
N ALA A 71 3.35 6.56 -7.62
CA ALA A 71 3.15 5.95 -6.31
C ALA A 71 1.68 5.59 -6.09
N ILE A 72 1.45 4.44 -5.43
CA ILE A 72 0.11 4.05 -4.97
C ILE A 72 -0.25 4.92 -3.77
N ILE A 73 -1.36 5.64 -3.88
CA ILE A 73 -1.88 6.49 -2.80
C ILE A 73 -2.76 5.64 -1.90
N ARG A 74 -2.51 5.68 -0.59
CA ARG A 74 -3.40 5.13 0.43
C ARG A 74 -3.98 6.28 1.24
N TYR A 75 -5.29 6.26 1.45
CA TYR A 75 -5.99 7.28 2.21
C TYR A 75 -7.08 6.63 3.07
N PRO A 76 -7.47 7.27 4.19
CA PRO A 76 -8.55 6.75 5.03
C PRO A 76 -9.87 6.72 4.26
N TYR A 77 -10.56 5.59 4.33
CA TYR A 77 -11.89 5.44 3.74
C TYR A 77 -12.95 5.97 4.70
N PHE A 78 -13.83 6.83 4.19
CA PHE A 78 -15.00 7.33 4.92
C PHE A 78 -16.26 6.93 4.15
N ASN A 79 -17.29 6.52 4.88
CA ASN A 79 -18.55 6.14 4.28
C ASN A 79 -19.42 7.38 4.06
N ARG A 80 -19.88 7.57 2.81
CA ARG A 80 -20.72 8.72 2.41
C ARG A 80 -22.07 8.78 3.12
N GLU A 81 -22.64 7.67 3.57
CA GLU A 81 -23.96 7.66 4.20
C GLU A 81 -23.88 7.93 5.70
N THR A 82 -22.88 7.34 6.37
CA THR A 82 -22.73 7.43 7.83
C THR A 82 -21.87 8.61 8.27
N ASP A 83 -20.88 9.02 7.46
CA ASP A 83 -19.89 10.05 7.80
C ASP A 83 -19.65 11.02 6.62
N LYS A 84 -20.70 11.78 6.30
CA LYS A 84 -20.74 12.70 5.14
C LYS A 84 -19.64 13.75 5.17
N GLU A 85 -19.47 14.42 6.31
CA GLU A 85 -18.55 15.56 6.38
C GLU A 85 -17.10 15.11 6.20
N ASN A 86 -16.65 14.03 6.86
CA ASN A 86 -15.30 13.52 6.67
C ASN A 86 -15.10 12.93 5.26
N TYR A 87 -16.14 12.33 4.68
CA TYR A 87 -16.11 11.88 3.28
C TYR A 87 -15.81 13.04 2.32
N PHE A 88 -16.59 14.13 2.40
CA PHE A 88 -16.39 15.28 1.51
C PHE A 88 -15.12 16.05 1.86
N GLU A 89 -14.71 16.13 3.13
CA GLU A 89 -13.43 16.71 3.53
C GLU A 89 -12.27 15.97 2.86
N ASN A 90 -12.22 14.64 3.01
CA ASN A 90 -11.16 13.82 2.44
C ASN A 90 -11.15 13.89 0.91
N LEU A 91 -12.34 13.84 0.29
CA LEU A 91 -12.50 13.96 -1.16
C LEU A 91 -11.92 15.28 -1.69
N LEU A 92 -12.27 16.39 -1.04
CA LEU A 92 -11.78 17.72 -1.42
C LEU A 92 -10.28 17.87 -1.16
N CYS A 93 -9.78 17.38 -0.02
CA CYS A 93 -8.35 17.43 0.31
C CYS A 93 -7.50 16.68 -0.71
N LEU A 94 -7.97 15.54 -1.21
CA LEU A 94 -7.21 14.72 -2.16
C LEU A 94 -7.23 15.30 -3.58
N TYR A 95 -8.40 15.71 -4.06
CA TYR A 95 -8.63 15.95 -5.48
C TYR A 95 -8.86 17.41 -5.87
N LEU A 96 -9.01 18.34 -4.91
CA LEU A 96 -9.05 19.77 -5.20
C LEU A 96 -7.63 20.37 -5.11
N PRO A 97 -7.18 21.16 -6.10
CA PRO A 97 -5.86 21.80 -6.06
C PRO A 97 -5.86 23.00 -5.10
N ILE A 98 -5.79 22.74 -3.80
CA ILE A 98 -5.79 23.76 -2.74
C ILE A 98 -4.37 24.18 -2.35
N ARG A 99 -4.18 25.48 -2.05
CA ARG A 99 -2.89 26.02 -1.61
C ARG A 99 -2.82 26.17 -0.09
N LYS A 100 -3.97 26.26 0.58
CA LYS A 100 -4.11 26.30 2.03
C LYS A 100 -5.31 25.45 2.45
N ARG A 101 -5.29 24.95 3.69
CA ARG A 101 -6.44 24.23 4.26
C ARG A 101 -7.67 25.13 4.37
N ASP A 102 -7.49 26.42 4.63
CA ASP A 102 -8.56 27.42 4.73
C ASP A 102 -9.32 27.67 3.40
N ASP A 103 -8.77 27.21 2.27
CA ASP A 103 -9.46 27.27 0.98
C ASP A 103 -10.70 26.36 0.95
N LEU A 104 -10.75 25.35 1.83
CA LEU A 104 -11.88 24.45 2.00
C LEU A 104 -12.92 25.07 2.93
N LYS A 105 -14.12 25.30 2.40
CA LYS A 105 -15.24 25.89 3.15
C LYS A 105 -16.16 24.81 3.69
N LYS A 106 -16.53 24.94 4.97
CA LYS A 106 -17.58 24.13 5.60
C LYS A 106 -18.96 24.77 5.36
N PRO A 107 -20.04 23.97 5.23
CA PRO A 107 -20.06 22.50 5.18
C PRO A 107 -19.45 21.95 3.89
N TYR A 108 -18.65 20.88 4.00
CA TYR A 108 -17.85 20.40 2.88
C TYR A 108 -18.71 19.80 1.75
N GLU A 109 -19.84 19.18 2.09
CA GLU A 109 -20.79 18.67 1.10
C GLU A 109 -21.33 19.79 0.20
N ILE A 110 -21.76 20.89 0.82
CA ILE A 110 -22.32 22.04 0.09
C ILE A 110 -21.24 22.67 -0.78
N PHE A 111 -20.05 22.88 -0.22
CA PHE A 111 -18.93 23.43 -0.99
C PHE A 111 -18.54 22.54 -2.18
N TYR A 112 -18.57 21.22 -2.03
CA TYR A 112 -18.37 20.30 -3.15
C TYR A 112 -19.44 20.45 -4.24
N GLN A 113 -20.72 20.59 -3.86
CA GLN A 113 -21.84 20.61 -4.81
C GLN A 113 -21.96 21.92 -5.58
N ILE A 114 -21.81 23.06 -4.90
CA ILE A 114 -22.10 24.40 -5.46
C ILE A 114 -20.88 25.33 -5.48
N GLY A 115 -19.76 24.93 -4.90
CA GLY A 115 -18.56 25.76 -4.83
C GLY A 115 -17.91 25.97 -6.18
N GLU A 116 -17.27 27.11 -6.32
CA GLU A 116 -16.47 27.48 -7.48
C GLU A 116 -15.06 27.89 -7.04
N ILE A 117 -14.06 27.54 -7.86
CA ILE A 117 -12.67 27.96 -7.69
C ILE A 117 -12.22 28.67 -8.97
N PHE A 118 -11.38 29.68 -8.81
CA PHE A 118 -10.81 30.40 -9.94
C PHE A 118 -9.57 29.66 -10.45
N ASP A 119 -9.58 29.24 -11.72
CA ASP A 119 -8.42 28.67 -12.37
C ASP A 119 -7.57 29.77 -13.01
N ASN A 120 -6.38 29.98 -12.46
CA ASN A 120 -5.43 30.97 -12.98
C ASN A 120 -4.93 30.64 -14.39
N ARG A 121 -4.95 29.36 -14.81
CA ARG A 121 -4.49 28.95 -16.15
C ARG A 121 -5.52 29.27 -17.22
N GLN A 122 -6.79 28.98 -16.93
CA GLN A 122 -7.92 29.20 -17.85
C GLN A 122 -8.59 30.57 -17.69
N GLN A 123 -8.23 31.32 -16.64
CA GLN A 123 -8.80 32.63 -16.29
C GLN A 123 -10.33 32.58 -16.18
N CYS A 124 -10.86 31.51 -15.59
CA CYS A 124 -12.29 31.29 -15.42
C CYS A 124 -12.62 30.58 -14.10
N ASN A 125 -13.89 30.68 -13.67
CA ASN A 125 -14.38 29.91 -12.53
C ASN A 125 -14.73 28.49 -12.99
N LEU A 126 -14.20 27.50 -12.26
CA LEU A 126 -14.51 26.09 -12.43
C LEU A 126 -15.33 25.62 -11.23
N LYS A 127 -16.31 24.74 -11.49
CA LYS A 127 -17.06 24.10 -10.42
C LYS A 127 -16.15 23.13 -9.69
N VAL A 128 -16.16 23.21 -8.36
CA VAL A 128 -15.40 22.32 -7.47
C VAL A 128 -15.69 20.86 -7.80
N LYS A 129 -16.97 20.53 -8.00
CA LYS A 129 -17.42 19.19 -8.36
C LYS A 129 -16.71 18.62 -9.59
N ASP A 130 -16.62 19.41 -10.65
CA ASP A 130 -16.10 18.96 -11.95
C ASP A 130 -14.59 18.74 -11.87
N VAL A 131 -13.86 19.65 -11.22
CA VAL A 131 -12.41 19.54 -10.97
C VAL A 131 -12.10 18.30 -10.14
N VAL A 132 -12.82 18.11 -9.03
CA VAL A 132 -12.64 16.94 -8.15
C VAL A 132 -12.95 15.65 -8.91
N HIS A 133 -14.03 15.63 -9.70
CA HIS A 133 -14.42 14.45 -10.45
C HIS A 133 -13.36 14.07 -11.50
N GLU A 134 -12.83 15.03 -12.25
CA GLU A 134 -11.81 14.77 -13.27
C GLU A 134 -10.50 14.25 -12.65
N ASN A 135 -10.05 14.88 -11.56
CA ASN A 135 -8.85 14.44 -10.85
C ASN A 135 -9.04 13.05 -10.22
N ARG A 136 -10.21 12.81 -9.61
CA ARG A 136 -10.56 11.52 -8.99
C ARG A 136 -10.57 10.37 -10.01
N ARG A 137 -11.08 10.62 -11.22
CA ARG A 137 -11.18 9.61 -12.28
C ARG A 137 -9.82 8.98 -12.62
N LYS A 138 -8.72 9.73 -12.53
CA LYS A 138 -7.36 9.21 -12.78
C LYS A 138 -6.96 8.06 -11.85
N TYR A 139 -7.46 8.08 -10.61
CA TYR A 139 -7.06 7.15 -9.55
C TYR A 139 -8.11 6.10 -9.24
N GLU A 140 -9.38 6.42 -9.51
CA GLU A 140 -10.52 5.58 -9.14
C GLU A 140 -11.20 4.89 -10.32
N SER A 141 -10.65 4.97 -11.54
CA SER A 141 -11.21 4.26 -12.70
C SER A 141 -11.34 2.75 -12.47
N ASN A 142 -10.47 2.17 -11.64
CA ASN A 142 -10.48 0.75 -11.27
C ASN A 142 -11.28 0.44 -9.98
N ILE A 143 -11.91 1.43 -9.35
CA ILE A 143 -12.77 1.17 -8.17
C ILE A 143 -13.98 0.33 -8.55
N LYS A 144 -14.46 0.42 -9.80
CA LYS A 144 -15.49 -0.52 -10.28
C LYS A 144 -15.00 -1.96 -10.23
N GLU A 145 -13.75 -2.23 -10.64
CA GLU A 145 -13.16 -3.57 -10.49
C GLU A 145 -13.03 -3.98 -9.02
N THR A 146 -12.80 -3.04 -8.11
CA THR A 146 -12.69 -3.32 -6.66
C THR A 146 -14.06 -3.57 -6.02
N GLY A 147 -15.08 -2.79 -6.38
CA GLY A 147 -16.46 -2.99 -5.90
C GLY A 147 -17.14 -4.21 -6.54
N GLU A 148 -16.82 -4.51 -7.80
CA GLU A 148 -17.19 -5.78 -8.45
C GLU A 148 -16.43 -6.95 -7.83
N ALA A 149 -15.15 -6.79 -7.48
CA ALA A 149 -14.38 -7.80 -6.75
C ALA A 149 -14.87 -7.98 -5.31
N GLU A 150 -15.31 -6.93 -4.63
CA GLU A 150 -15.92 -7.00 -3.28
C GLU A 150 -17.33 -7.59 -3.35
N SER A 151 -18.13 -7.22 -4.36
CA SER A 151 -19.45 -7.82 -4.59
C SER A 151 -19.31 -9.29 -4.99
N LEU A 152 -18.33 -9.63 -5.82
CA LEU A 152 -17.97 -10.99 -6.17
C LEU A 152 -17.44 -11.73 -4.94
N PHE A 153 -16.59 -11.10 -4.12
CA PHE A 153 -16.09 -11.67 -2.86
C PHE A 153 -17.24 -11.95 -1.89
N ASN A 154 -18.19 -11.04 -1.72
CA ASN A 154 -19.35 -11.21 -0.85
C ASN A 154 -20.33 -12.26 -1.40
N GLN A 155 -20.54 -12.29 -2.71
CA GLN A 155 -21.35 -13.31 -3.37
C GLN A 155 -20.69 -14.69 -3.24
N LEU A 156 -19.38 -14.77 -3.43
CA LEU A 156 -18.59 -15.98 -3.25
C LEU A 156 -18.53 -16.39 -1.77
N SER A 157 -18.37 -15.47 -0.81
CA SER A 157 -18.35 -15.81 0.62
C SER A 157 -19.66 -16.37 1.13
N LEU A 158 -20.78 -16.07 0.46
CA LEU A 158 -22.10 -16.63 0.77
C LEU A 158 -22.35 -18.00 0.11
N THR A 159 -21.60 -18.33 -0.96
CA THR A 159 -21.86 -19.50 -1.82
C THR A 159 -20.78 -20.57 -1.69
N LEU A 160 -19.55 -20.16 -1.39
CA LEU A 160 -18.37 -21.00 -1.31
C LEU A 160 -18.24 -21.59 0.09
N LYS A 161 -17.88 -22.87 0.15
CA LYS A 161 -17.44 -23.53 1.39
C LYS A 161 -15.98 -23.17 1.64
N ASP A 162 -15.50 -23.29 2.88
CA ASP A 162 -14.13 -22.90 3.28
C ASP A 162 -13.00 -23.45 2.39
N ASN A 163 -13.21 -24.57 1.70
CA ASN A 163 -12.25 -25.20 0.80
C ASN A 163 -12.15 -24.57 -0.60
N ASP A 164 -13.15 -23.82 -1.05
CA ASP A 164 -13.17 -23.29 -2.42
C ASP A 164 -12.23 -22.07 -2.55
N TRP A 165 -11.89 -21.42 -1.43
CA TRP A 165 -10.85 -20.38 -1.37
C TRP A 165 -9.47 -20.95 -1.70
N ALA A 166 -9.17 -22.16 -1.22
CA ALA A 166 -7.90 -22.82 -1.49
C ALA A 166 -7.74 -23.14 -2.99
N GLU A 167 -8.84 -23.51 -3.65
CA GLU A 167 -8.86 -23.79 -5.09
C GLU A 167 -8.71 -22.51 -5.92
N ILE A 168 -9.40 -21.42 -5.56
CA ILE A 168 -9.29 -20.12 -6.24
C ILE A 168 -7.87 -19.55 -6.10
N VAL A 169 -7.28 -19.63 -4.90
CA VAL A 169 -5.89 -19.18 -4.66
C VAL A 169 -4.92 -20.05 -5.47
N ALA A 170 -5.05 -21.38 -5.44
CA ALA A 170 -4.19 -22.29 -6.21
C ALA A 170 -4.32 -22.08 -7.74
N ASN A 171 -5.53 -21.82 -8.23
CA ASN A 171 -5.78 -21.53 -9.64
C ASN A 171 -5.22 -20.16 -10.06
N LYS A 172 -5.30 -19.15 -9.18
CA LYS A 172 -4.72 -17.82 -9.43
C LYS A 172 -3.19 -17.84 -9.36
N GLU A 173 -2.61 -18.61 -8.42
CA GLU A 173 -1.17 -18.84 -8.34
C GLU A 173 -0.61 -19.51 -9.61
N ARG A 174 -1.34 -20.46 -10.21
CA ARG A 174 -0.95 -21.05 -11.52
C ARG A 174 -0.91 -20.03 -12.66
N ASN A 175 -1.71 -18.98 -12.58
CA ASN A 175 -1.81 -17.93 -13.60
C ASN A 175 -1.02 -16.65 -13.23
N ASN A 176 -0.23 -16.68 -12.15
CA ASN A 176 0.33 -15.47 -11.56
C ASN A 176 1.53 -14.93 -12.35
N ILE A 177 1.23 -14.06 -13.30
CA ILE A 177 2.20 -13.13 -13.92
C ILE A 177 2.67 -12.09 -12.88
N TRP A 178 1.84 -11.79 -11.87
CA TRP A 178 2.10 -10.80 -10.81
C TRP A 178 3.33 -11.09 -9.93
N SER A 179 3.67 -12.36 -9.69
CA SER A 179 4.82 -12.71 -8.86
C SER A 179 6.15 -12.27 -9.47
N ARG A 180 6.25 -12.19 -10.80
CA ARG A 180 7.46 -11.73 -11.49
C ARG A 180 7.71 -10.23 -11.36
N GLU A 181 6.69 -9.42 -11.09
CA GLU A 181 6.80 -7.97 -11.01
C GLU A 181 7.06 -7.46 -9.58
N ILE A 182 6.54 -8.16 -8.55
CA ILE A 182 6.72 -7.78 -7.14
C ILE A 182 8.11 -8.15 -6.61
N GLU A 183 8.73 -9.24 -7.11
CA GLU A 183 10.07 -9.68 -6.69
C GLU A 183 11.21 -8.69 -7.05
N GLN A 184 10.93 -7.65 -7.85
CA GLN A 184 11.90 -6.60 -8.20
C GLN A 184 11.73 -5.30 -7.41
N GLU A 185 10.78 -5.21 -6.47
CA GLU A 185 10.62 -4.05 -5.60
C GLU A 185 11.60 -4.07 -4.42
N GLU A 186 12.79 -3.52 -4.58
CA GLU A 186 13.55 -3.02 -3.43
C GLU A 186 12.82 -1.80 -2.85
N ASN A 187 12.03 -2.02 -1.80
CA ASN A 187 11.41 -0.96 -1.01
C ASN A 187 12.42 -0.45 0.06
N PRO A 188 12.98 0.76 -0.09
CA PRO A 188 14.01 1.26 0.82
C PRO A 188 13.49 1.54 2.24
N ASP A 189 12.17 1.69 2.42
CA ASP A 189 11.57 1.93 3.75
C ASP A 189 11.45 0.67 4.61
N PHE A 190 11.38 -0.52 4.00
CA PHE A 190 11.45 -1.80 4.74
C PHE A 190 12.86 -2.11 5.27
N ASN A 191 13.89 -1.54 4.65
CA ASN A 191 15.28 -1.81 5.04
C ASN A 191 15.68 -1.16 6.38
N VAL A 192 14.87 -0.22 6.88
CA VAL A 192 15.12 0.46 8.16
C VAL A 192 14.64 -0.39 9.36
N MET A 193 13.68 -1.30 9.19
CA MET A 193 13.17 -2.14 10.29
C MET A 193 14.08 -3.32 10.65
N TYR A 194 14.98 -3.76 9.76
CA TYR A 194 15.84 -4.92 10.02
C TYR A 194 17.00 -4.64 11.00
N LYS A 195 17.20 -3.39 11.44
CA LYS A 195 18.30 -3.05 12.35
C LYS A 195 17.92 -2.84 13.81
N THR A 196 16.65 -2.93 14.17
CA THR A 196 16.23 -2.78 15.57
C THR A 196 15.91 -4.15 16.16
N LYS A 197 16.94 -4.84 16.66
CA LYS A 197 16.74 -5.90 17.66
C LYS A 197 16.05 -5.26 18.86
N ASN A 198 14.80 -5.63 19.14
CA ASN A 198 14.31 -5.65 20.51
C ASN A 198 13.08 -6.53 20.70
N LYS A 199 13.00 -6.97 21.95
CA LYS A 199 12.34 -8.15 22.47
C LYS A 199 10.83 -7.97 22.67
N ASN A 200 10.16 -9.12 22.59
CA ASN A 200 8.96 -9.55 23.30
C ASN A 200 7.56 -9.19 22.78
N THR A 201 6.80 -10.30 22.69
CA THR A 201 5.38 -10.50 23.00
C THR A 201 4.34 -9.85 22.10
N PHE A 202 4.06 -10.50 20.98
CA PHE A 202 2.70 -10.92 20.56
C PHE A 202 2.88 -12.07 19.56
N SER A 203 2.21 -13.20 19.78
CA SER A 203 2.20 -14.33 18.86
C SER A 203 1.35 -13.98 17.65
N ASP A 204 1.93 -13.20 16.74
CA ASP A 204 1.52 -13.18 15.35
C ASP A 204 1.92 -14.53 14.75
N MET A 205 0.94 -15.30 14.26
CA MET A 205 1.20 -16.32 13.26
C MET A 205 1.67 -15.61 11.99
N ARG A 206 2.95 -15.25 11.98
CA ARG A 206 3.63 -14.81 10.75
C ARG A 206 3.66 -16.02 9.84
N GLN A 207 3.05 -15.89 8.67
CA GLN A 207 3.30 -16.78 7.57
C GLN A 207 4.79 -16.62 7.21
N THR A 208 5.61 -17.52 7.72
CA THR A 208 7.03 -17.60 7.36
C THR A 208 7.08 -18.11 5.93
N TYR A 209 7.23 -17.18 4.99
CA TYR A 209 7.75 -17.50 3.67
C TYR A 209 9.20 -17.94 3.85
N CYS A 210 9.40 -19.25 4.02
CA CYS A 210 10.73 -19.82 3.99
C CYS A 210 11.27 -19.74 2.56
N ILE A 211 12.47 -19.20 2.43
CA ILE A 211 13.18 -19.09 1.15
C ILE A 211 13.40 -20.52 0.63
N THR A 212 13.03 -20.78 -0.63
CA THR A 212 13.04 -22.11 -1.26
C THR A 212 14.39 -22.84 -1.15
N ASN A 213 15.50 -22.09 -1.05
CA ASN A 213 16.86 -22.64 -0.92
C ASN A 213 17.17 -23.17 0.49
N GLU A 214 16.63 -22.56 1.55
CA GLU A 214 16.88 -22.98 2.93
C GLU A 214 16.15 -24.30 3.25
N ILE A 215 14.92 -24.44 2.75
CA ILE A 215 14.16 -25.70 2.86
C ILE A 215 14.88 -26.83 2.13
N ARG A 216 15.43 -26.55 0.95
CA ARG A 216 16.11 -27.57 0.14
C ARG A 216 17.34 -28.13 0.87
N SER A 217 18.16 -27.26 1.46
CA SER A 217 19.30 -27.68 2.27
C SER A 217 18.89 -28.51 3.48
N LEU A 218 17.74 -28.19 4.10
CA LEU A 218 17.21 -28.96 5.23
C LEU A 218 16.71 -30.35 4.81
N LEU A 219 15.96 -30.42 3.70
CA LEU A 219 15.49 -31.69 3.11
C LEU A 219 16.64 -32.63 2.76
N GLU A 220 17.72 -32.07 2.21
CA GLU A 220 18.93 -32.81 1.83
C GLU A 220 19.76 -33.26 3.04
N SER A 221 19.61 -32.59 4.19
CA SER A 221 20.34 -32.92 5.42
C SER A 221 19.69 -34.00 6.29
N MET A 222 18.43 -34.37 6.01
CA MET A 222 17.70 -35.37 6.79
C MET A 222 18.23 -36.79 6.56
N ASN A 223 18.27 -37.58 7.64
CA ASN A 223 18.51 -39.02 7.54
C ASN A 223 17.28 -39.76 7.00
N HIS A 224 17.44 -41.03 6.66
CA HIS A 224 16.38 -41.83 6.04
C HIS A 224 15.10 -41.91 6.88
N GLU A 225 15.21 -42.10 8.20
CA GLU A 225 14.07 -42.22 9.12
C GLU A 225 13.32 -40.88 9.24
N GLN A 226 14.06 -39.76 9.34
CA GLN A 226 13.48 -38.41 9.34
C GLN A 226 12.77 -38.10 8.02
N GLN A 227 13.34 -38.51 6.88
CA GLN A 227 12.70 -38.34 5.57
C GLN A 227 11.41 -39.16 5.47
N GLU A 228 11.40 -40.41 5.93
CA GLU A 228 10.19 -41.24 5.95
C GLU A 228 9.07 -40.61 6.77
N ILE A 229 9.38 -40.12 7.97
CA ILE A 229 8.41 -39.43 8.82
C ILE A 229 7.93 -38.13 8.14
N PHE A 230 8.84 -37.36 7.56
CA PHE A 230 8.50 -36.12 6.86
C PHE A 230 7.55 -36.38 5.69
N TYR A 231 7.85 -37.36 4.84
CA TYR A 231 6.98 -37.71 3.71
C TYR A 231 5.66 -38.30 4.17
N TYR A 232 5.63 -39.09 5.25
CA TYR A 232 4.39 -39.58 5.83
C TYR A 232 3.46 -38.44 6.29
N VAL A 233 4.00 -37.44 7.01
CA VAL A 233 3.26 -36.25 7.43
C VAL A 233 2.80 -35.44 6.22
N ARG A 234 3.69 -35.23 5.24
CA ARG A 234 3.37 -34.50 4.00
C ARG A 234 2.21 -35.16 3.24
N GLU A 235 2.27 -36.47 3.05
CA GLU A 235 1.23 -37.24 2.38
C GLU A 235 -0.10 -37.17 3.13
N TRP A 236 -0.07 -37.23 4.47
CA TRP A 236 -1.27 -37.03 5.27
C TRP A 236 -1.85 -35.62 5.10
N CYS A 237 -1.01 -34.57 5.12
CA CYS A 237 -1.46 -33.20 4.88
C CYS A 237 -2.10 -33.06 3.48
N MET A 238 -1.49 -33.66 2.46
CA MET A 238 -2.05 -33.67 1.10
C MET A 238 -3.39 -34.40 1.05
N LYS A 239 -3.52 -35.55 1.72
CA LYS A 239 -4.78 -36.30 1.80
C LYS A 239 -5.86 -35.51 2.53
N ARG A 240 -5.55 -34.91 3.67
CA ARG A 240 -6.49 -34.09 4.45
C ARG A 240 -6.94 -32.84 3.70
N LEU A 241 -6.06 -32.25 2.88
CA LEU A 241 -6.41 -31.11 2.02
C LEU A 241 -7.47 -31.49 0.97
N HIS A 242 -7.37 -32.69 0.39
CA HIS A 242 -8.28 -33.16 -0.66
C HIS A 242 -9.50 -33.92 -0.12
N ASN A 243 -9.46 -34.40 1.12
CA ASN A 243 -10.55 -35.13 1.76
C ASN A 243 -10.65 -34.75 3.25
N PRO A 244 -11.73 -34.08 3.68
CA PRO A 244 -11.91 -33.64 5.06
C PRO A 244 -12.21 -34.77 6.06
N ASP A 245 -12.60 -35.96 5.59
CA ASP A 245 -12.92 -37.14 6.43
C ASP A 245 -11.70 -38.04 6.70
N VAL A 246 -10.49 -37.56 6.47
CA VAL A 246 -9.26 -38.31 6.75
C VAL A 246 -9.05 -38.43 8.27
N GLU A 247 -8.70 -39.63 8.73
CA GLU A 247 -8.46 -39.90 10.15
C GLU A 247 -7.38 -38.94 10.72
N PRO A 248 -7.58 -38.39 11.94
CA PRO A 248 -6.59 -37.54 12.59
C PRO A 248 -5.20 -38.18 12.66
N LEU A 249 -4.17 -37.42 12.31
CA LEU A 249 -2.77 -37.86 12.40
C LEU A 249 -2.39 -38.12 13.86
N ARG A 250 -2.03 -39.37 14.17
CA ARG A 250 -1.46 -39.75 15.47
C ARG A 250 -0.05 -40.28 15.22
N LEU A 251 0.93 -39.51 15.63
CA LEU A 251 2.35 -39.84 15.48
C LEU A 251 2.99 -39.93 16.86
N PHE A 252 3.73 -41.01 17.08
CA PHE A 252 4.62 -41.15 18.21
C PHE A 252 6.04 -41.25 17.65
N ILE A 253 6.86 -40.24 17.91
CA ILE A 253 8.23 -40.13 17.41
C ILE A 253 9.15 -40.20 18.62
N THR A 254 10.14 -41.09 18.55
CA THR A 254 11.20 -41.21 19.55
C THR A 254 12.54 -40.91 18.90
N GLY A 255 13.30 -39.99 19.49
CA GLY A 255 14.62 -39.61 19.01
C GLY A 255 15.51 -39.14 20.17
N GLY A 256 16.81 -39.06 19.94
CA GLY A 256 17.74 -38.44 20.88
C GLY A 256 17.54 -36.93 20.96
N ALA A 257 18.05 -36.28 22.00
CA ALA A 257 17.99 -34.83 22.09
C ALA A 257 18.79 -34.20 20.94
N GLY A 258 18.12 -33.45 20.06
CA GLY A 258 18.74 -32.72 18.94
C GLY A 258 18.80 -33.48 17.61
N THR A 259 18.12 -34.63 17.49
CA THR A 259 17.91 -35.37 16.23
C THR A 259 16.46 -35.30 15.78
#